data_AF-A0A242NVS6-F1
#
_entry.id   AF-A0A242NVS6-F1
#
_cell.length_a   1.000
_cell.length_b   1.000
_cell.length_c   1.000
_cell.angle_alpha   90.00
_cell.angle_beta   90.00
_cell.angle_gamma   90.00
#
_symmetry.space_group_name_H-M   'P 1'
#
loop_
_entity.id
_entity.type
_entity.pdbx_description
1 polymer ?
#
loop_
_entity_poly.entity_id
_entity_poly.type
_entity_poly.pdbx_seq_one_letter_code
_entity_poly.pdbx_strand_id
1 'polypeptide(L)'
;MSQFIANSFQVPNAVVDELMAKMSANALRCYLLITRKTTGWGKNSDKISASQFMNYLGIRDRRTIYTALTELANLGLINAIKNNGGITEYSLVFESSEPVTKNVTLQKTLLKTILQKK
;
A
#
# COMPACT_ATOMS: atom_id res chain seq x y z
N MET A 1 -21.51 -23.51 -13.34
CA MET A 1 -20.46 -22.46 -13.34
C MET A 1 -19.92 -22.37 -11.92
N SER A 2 -18.60 -22.36 -11.73
CA SER A 2 -18.00 -22.52 -10.39
C SER A 2 -18.54 -21.45 -9.43
N GLN A 3 -19.17 -21.88 -8.33
CA GLN A 3 -19.65 -21.00 -7.26
C GLN A 3 -18.49 -20.58 -6.34
N PHE A 4 -17.35 -20.26 -6.97
CA PHE A 4 -15.99 -20.09 -6.42
C PHE A 4 -15.45 -21.42 -5.85
N ILE A 5 -14.18 -21.77 -5.87
CA ILE A 5 -12.92 -21.04 -5.89
C ILE A 5 -11.99 -21.73 -6.91
N ALA A 6 -11.43 -20.96 -7.84
CA ALA A 6 -10.10 -21.24 -8.37
C ALA A 6 -9.42 -19.89 -8.62
N ASN A 7 -8.16 -19.76 -8.19
CA ASN A 7 -7.42 -18.49 -8.05
C ASN A 7 -7.94 -17.56 -6.93
N SER A 8 -8.34 -18.11 -5.78
CA SER A 8 -8.50 -17.36 -4.53
C SER A 8 -7.15 -16.91 -3.98
N PHE A 9 -7.11 -15.74 -3.35
CA PHE A 9 -5.94 -15.25 -2.62
C PHE A 9 -6.27 -15.13 -1.13
N GLN A 10 -5.24 -15.24 -0.31
CA GLN A 10 -5.36 -15.12 1.15
C GLN A 10 -5.18 -13.67 1.59
N VAL A 11 -5.90 -13.30 2.64
CA VAL A 11 -5.79 -12.01 3.33
C VAL A 11 -5.58 -12.32 4.81
N PRO A 12 -4.70 -11.59 5.53
CA PRO A 12 -4.53 -11.81 6.96
C PRO A 12 -5.83 -11.54 7.74
N ASN A 13 -6.21 -12.45 8.64
CA ASN A 13 -7.44 -12.32 9.42
C ASN A 13 -7.48 -11.01 10.23
N ALA A 14 -6.35 -10.56 10.78
CA ALA A 14 -6.25 -9.30 11.50
C ALA A 14 -6.73 -8.08 10.69
N VAL A 15 -6.59 -8.11 9.36
CA VAL A 15 -7.13 -7.05 8.49
C VAL A 15 -8.65 -7.01 8.57
N VAL A 16 -9.30 -8.17 8.60
CA VAL A 16 -10.76 -8.28 8.68
C VAL A 16 -11.24 -8.01 10.10
N ASP A 17 -10.62 -8.64 11.08
CA ASP A 17 -11.10 -8.63 12.47
C ASP A 17 -10.86 -7.29 13.16
N GLU A 18 -9.70 -6.67 12.93
CA GLU A 18 -9.27 -5.49 13.70
C GLU A 18 -9.28 -4.19 12.90
N LEU A 19 -9.00 -4.27 11.59
CA LEU A 19 -8.74 -3.09 10.77
C LEU A 19 -9.93 -2.72 9.88
N MET A 20 -10.76 -3.68 9.48
CA MET A 20 -11.90 -3.44 8.59
C MET A 20 -12.87 -2.38 9.14
N ALA A 21 -13.13 -2.40 10.45
CA ALA A 21 -13.98 -1.42 11.10
C ALA A 21 -13.31 -0.04 11.28
N LYS A 22 -11.97 0.01 11.26
CA LYS A 22 -11.18 1.22 11.49
C LYS A 22 -10.78 1.94 10.20
N MET A 23 -10.85 1.25 9.05
CA MET A 23 -10.49 1.80 7.75
C MET A 23 -11.72 2.16 6.92
N SER A 24 -11.55 3.10 5.98
CA SER A 24 -12.59 3.43 5.03
C SER A 24 -12.88 2.27 4.07
N ALA A 25 -14.13 2.16 3.59
CA ALA A 25 -14.52 1.14 2.62
C ALA A 25 -13.67 1.18 1.34
N ASN A 26 -13.25 2.38 0.92
CA ASN A 26 -12.37 2.54 -0.23
C ASN A 26 -10.94 2.08 0.06
N ALA A 27 -10.42 2.32 1.27
CA ALA A 27 -9.13 1.80 1.70
C ALA A 27 -9.12 0.27 1.67
N LEU A 28 -10.14 -0.40 2.23
CA LEU A 28 -10.25 -1.86 2.16
C LEU A 28 -10.25 -2.38 0.72
N ARG A 29 -11.03 -1.76 -0.16
CA ARG A 29 -11.09 -2.13 -1.60
C ARG A 29 -9.73 -1.97 -2.28
N CYS A 30 -9.02 -0.88 -2.02
CA CYS A 30 -7.67 -0.65 -2.53
C CYS A 30 -6.69 -1.69 -2.00
N TYR A 31 -6.74 -2.01 -0.71
CA TYR A 31 -5.89 -3.02 -0.08
C TYR A 31 -6.08 -4.38 -0.74
N LEU A 32 -7.33 -4.85 -0.86
CA LEU A 32 -7.65 -6.14 -1.50
C LEU A 32 -7.17 -6.21 -2.95
N LEU A 33 -7.26 -5.12 -3.71
CA LEU A 33 -6.74 -5.08 -5.07
C LEU A 33 -5.21 -5.21 -5.10
N ILE A 34 -4.51 -4.52 -4.20
CA ILE A 34 -3.04 -4.65 -4.06
C ILE A 34 -2.69 -6.09 -3.71
N THR A 35 -3.32 -6.68 -2.68
CA THR A 35 -3.12 -8.09 -2.31
C THR A 35 -3.34 -9.03 -3.47
N ARG A 36 -4.42 -8.82 -4.26
CA ARG A 36 -4.70 -9.65 -5.43
C ARG A 36 -3.61 -9.55 -6.48
N LYS A 37 -3.01 -8.37 -6.68
CA LYS A 37 -1.98 -8.09 -7.71
C LYS A 37 -0.56 -8.47 -7.27
N THR A 38 -0.31 -8.53 -5.96
CA THR A 38 0.98 -8.92 -5.38
C THR A 38 0.97 -10.40 -4.96
N THR A 39 0.64 -10.69 -3.71
CA THR A 39 0.71 -12.05 -3.14
C THR A 39 -0.28 -13.01 -3.76
N GLY A 40 -1.42 -12.51 -4.27
CA GLY A 40 -2.35 -13.30 -5.08
C GLY A 40 -1.77 -13.78 -6.42
N TRP A 41 -0.59 -13.31 -6.84
CA TRP A 41 0.20 -13.82 -7.97
C TRP A 41 1.58 -14.34 -7.55
N GLY A 42 1.85 -14.47 -6.24
CA GLY A 42 3.16 -14.88 -5.73
C GLY A 42 4.26 -13.81 -5.93
N LYS A 43 3.89 -12.52 -6.07
CA LYS A 43 4.83 -11.40 -6.19
C LYS A 43 4.94 -10.62 -4.87
N ASN A 44 6.13 -10.10 -4.58
CA ASN A 44 6.35 -9.22 -3.43
C ASN A 44 5.82 -7.81 -3.65
N SER A 45 5.89 -7.32 -4.89
CA SER A 45 5.43 -6.00 -5.31
C SER A 45 4.83 -6.04 -6.72
N ASP A 46 4.02 -5.04 -7.06
CA ASP A 46 3.52 -4.85 -8.43
C ASP A 46 3.37 -3.37 -8.77
N LYS A 47 3.51 -3.02 -10.04
CA LYS A 47 3.34 -1.64 -10.52
C LYS A 47 1.88 -1.44 -10.90
N ILE A 48 1.19 -0.55 -10.17
CA ILE A 48 -0.24 -0.32 -10.33
C ILE A 48 -0.50 1.18 -10.56
N SER A 49 -1.06 1.51 -11.71
CA SER A 49 -1.46 2.87 -12.06
C SER A 49 -2.79 3.25 -11.39
N ALA A 50 -2.99 4.55 -11.14
CA ALA A 50 -4.27 5.05 -10.62
C ALA A 50 -5.47 4.65 -11.50
N SER A 51 -5.30 4.63 -12.82
CA SER A 51 -6.33 4.18 -13.76
C SER A 51 -6.72 2.70 -13.56
N GLN A 52 -5.78 1.84 -13.18
CA GLN A 52 -6.10 0.44 -12.86
C GLN A 52 -6.98 0.35 -11.60
N PHE A 53 -6.70 1.15 -10.56
CA PHE A 53 -7.57 1.24 -9.39
C PHE A 53 -8.97 1.74 -9.77
N MET A 54 -9.06 2.82 -10.55
CA MET A 54 -10.34 3.35 -11.03
C MET A 54 -11.16 2.28 -11.75
N ASN A 55 -10.55 1.57 -12.70
CA ASN A 55 -11.22 0.58 -13.53
C ASN A 55 -11.65 -0.65 -12.74
N TYR A 56 -10.78 -1.19 -11.86
CA TYR A 56 -11.11 -2.37 -11.06
C TYR A 56 -12.15 -2.07 -9.98
N LEU A 57 -12.07 -0.89 -9.36
CA LEU A 57 -12.90 -0.54 -8.21
C LEU A 57 -14.17 0.24 -8.59
N GLY A 58 -14.30 0.68 -9.84
CA GLY A 58 -15.40 1.51 -10.32
C GLY A 58 -15.39 2.95 -9.76
N ILE A 59 -14.23 3.42 -9.32
CA ILE A 59 -14.08 4.76 -8.72
C ILE A 59 -13.77 5.78 -9.82
N ARG A 60 -14.61 6.83 -9.92
CA ARG A 60 -14.47 7.88 -10.94
C ARG A 60 -13.46 8.97 -10.60
N ASP A 61 -13.25 9.23 -9.31
CA ASP A 61 -12.33 10.27 -8.85
C ASP A 61 -11.00 9.67 -8.38
N ARG A 62 -9.91 10.16 -8.97
CA ARG A 62 -8.54 9.80 -8.58
C ARG A 62 -8.21 10.25 -7.16
N ARG A 63 -8.77 11.38 -6.71
CA ARG A 63 -8.50 11.92 -5.37
C ARG A 63 -8.92 10.94 -4.29
N THR A 64 -10.10 10.33 -4.45
CA THR A 64 -10.59 9.28 -3.53
C THR A 64 -9.63 8.10 -3.42
N ILE A 65 -9.03 7.68 -4.54
CA ILE A 65 -8.03 6.60 -4.54
C ILE A 65 -6.78 7.03 -3.79
N TYR A 66 -6.27 8.24 -4.05
CA TYR A 66 -5.09 8.73 -3.35
C TYR A 66 -5.32 8.88 -1.83
N THR A 67 -6.47 9.40 -1.41
CA THR A 67 -6.84 9.47 0.01
C THR A 67 -6.85 8.08 0.65
N ALA A 68 -7.46 7.09 -0.01
CA ALA A 68 -7.51 5.72 0.47
C ALA A 68 -6.11 5.06 0.54
N LEU A 69 -5.24 5.30 -0.45
CA LEU A 69 -3.87 4.79 -0.45
C LEU A 69 -3.01 5.46 0.64
N THR A 70 -3.20 6.76 0.87
CA THR A 70 -2.55 7.48 1.97
C THR A 70 -2.99 6.94 3.33
N GLU A 71 -4.28 6.65 3.49
CA GLU A 71 -4.82 6.02 4.70
C GLU A 71 -4.15 4.66 4.96
N LEU A 72 -4.09 3.78 3.96
CA LEU A 72 -3.43 2.48 4.07
C LEU A 72 -1.94 2.58 4.41
N ALA A 73 -1.24 3.55 3.82
CA ALA A 73 0.18 3.80 4.12
C ALA A 73 0.36 4.31 5.57
N ASN A 74 -0.54 5.16 6.06
CA ASN A 74 -0.51 5.65 7.44
C ASN A 74 -0.80 4.53 8.45
N LEU A 75 -1.66 3.57 8.09
CA LEU A 75 -1.91 2.35 8.86
C LEU A 75 -0.75 1.35 8.79
N GLY A 76 0.29 1.62 7.98
CA GLY A 76 1.44 0.74 7.83
C GLY A 76 1.12 -0.56 7.08
N LEU A 77 0.03 -0.61 6.30
CA LEU A 77 -0.41 -1.84 5.63
C LEU A 77 0.21 -2.03 4.24
N ILE A 78 0.62 -0.94 3.61
CA ILE A 78 1.20 -0.94 2.28
C ILE A 78 2.43 -0.04 2.22
N ASN A 79 3.37 -0.41 1.35
CA ASN A 79 4.44 0.47 0.89
C ASN A 79 4.13 0.93 -0.54
N ALA A 80 4.37 2.21 -0.82
CA ALA A 80 4.18 2.81 -2.13
C ALA A 80 5.48 3.52 -2.57
N ILE A 81 6.20 2.93 -3.51
CA ILE A 81 7.46 3.45 -4.02
C ILE A 81 7.19 4.13 -5.36
N LYS A 82 7.37 5.45 -5.40
CA LYS A 82 7.23 6.25 -6.61
C LYS A 82 8.60 6.52 -7.21
N ASN A 83 8.85 5.95 -8.39
CA ASN A 83 10.02 6.28 -9.18
C ASN A 83 9.75 7.55 -10.01
N ASN A 84 10.75 8.42 -10.19
CA ASN A 84 10.59 9.67 -10.93
C ASN A 84 10.09 9.40 -12.36
N GLY A 85 8.85 9.83 -12.65
CA GLY A 85 8.19 9.65 -13.95
C GLY A 85 7.56 8.26 -14.19
N GLY A 86 7.67 7.33 -13.24
CA GLY A 86 7.18 5.95 -13.37
C GLY A 86 5.83 5.70 -12.70
N ILE A 87 5.26 4.53 -13.01
CA ILE A 87 4.11 3.96 -12.28
C ILE A 87 4.54 3.62 -10.86
N THR A 88 3.70 3.93 -9.87
CA THR A 88 3.94 3.59 -8.47
C THR A 88 3.96 2.08 -8.28
N GLU A 89 4.98 1.60 -7.59
CA GLU A 89 5.13 0.21 -7.18
C GLU A 89 4.57 0.02 -5.77
N TYR A 90 3.69 -0.96 -5.60
CA TYR A 90 3.03 -1.25 -4.32
C TYR A 90 3.44 -2.62 -3.81
N SER A 91 3.65 -2.72 -2.49
CA SER A 91 3.84 -3.97 -1.78
C SER A 91 3.07 -3.98 -0.46
N LEU A 92 2.77 -5.18 0.04
CA LEU A 92 2.15 -5.38 1.35
C LEU A 92 3.22 -5.40 2.43
N VAL A 93 2.88 -4.84 3.60
CA VAL A 93 3.72 -4.92 4.79
C VAL A 93 3.24 -6.09 5.63
N PHE A 94 4.13 -7.06 5.87
CA PHE A 94 3.84 -8.27 6.66
C PHE A 94 4.46 -8.25 8.06
N GLU A 95 5.31 -7.26 8.36
CA GLU A 95 5.96 -7.17 9.65
C GLU A 95 5.32 -6.10 10.53
N SER A 96 4.84 -6.55 11.70
CA SER A 96 4.65 -5.72 12.88
C SER A 96 6.04 -5.31 13.39
N SER A 97 6.72 -4.41 12.68
CA SER A 97 7.68 -3.55 13.38
C SER A 97 6.87 -2.40 13.95
N GLU A 98 6.98 -2.22 15.27
CA GLU A 98 6.42 -1.10 16.02
C GLU A 98 6.52 0.23 15.24
N PRO A 99 5.60 1.19 15.44
CA PRO A 99 5.49 2.40 14.62
C PRO A 99 6.86 3.04 14.41
N VAL A 100 7.35 2.97 13.18
CA VAL A 100 8.58 3.68 12.78
C VAL A 100 8.27 5.16 12.88
N THR A 101 8.63 5.72 14.03
CA THR A 101 8.69 7.16 14.28
C THR A 101 9.42 7.80 13.09
N LYS A 102 8.83 8.86 12.53
CA LYS A 102 9.23 9.55 11.30
C LYS A 102 10.61 10.24 11.41
N ASN A 103 11.68 9.49 11.65
CA ASN A 103 13.04 10.02 11.86
C ASN A 103 13.97 9.83 10.64
N VAL A 104 13.44 9.41 9.48
CA VAL A 104 14.27 9.21 8.27
C VAL A 104 14.69 10.54 7.61
N THR A 105 14.05 11.67 7.94
CA THR A 105 14.41 12.96 7.33
C THR A 105 15.54 13.70 8.04
N LEU A 106 15.80 13.43 9.33
CA LEU A 106 16.83 14.15 10.09
C LEU A 106 18.25 13.57 9.93
N GLN A 107 18.40 12.28 9.66
CA GLN A 107 19.72 11.66 9.52
C GLN A 107 20.45 12.13 8.25
N LYS A 108 19.74 12.36 7.14
CA LYS A 108 20.35 12.90 5.90
C LYS A 108 20.82 14.35 6.05
N THR A 109 20.17 15.13 6.92
CA THR A 109 20.55 16.53 7.16
C THR A 109 21.77 16.62 8.08
N LEU A 110 21.83 15.82 9.15
CA LEU A 110 22.98 15.77 10.06
C LEU A 110 24.26 15.27 9.39
N LEU A 111 24.17 14.24 8.54
CA LEU A 111 25.33 13.74 7.77
C LEU A 111 25.89 14.79 6.80
N LYS A 112 25.02 15.60 6.16
CA LYS A 112 25.47 16.69 5.28
C LYS A 112 26.15 17.82 6.05
N THR A 113 25.70 18.13 7.26
CA THR A 113 26.33 19.17 8.10
C THR A 113 27.71 18.74 8.63
N ILE A 114 27.90 17.44 8.91
CA ILE A 114 29.18 16.91 9.40
C ILE A 114 30.22 16.81 8.27
N LEU A 115 29.82 16.48 7.04
CA LEU A 115 30.72 16.37 5.87
C LEU A 115 31.16 17.71 5.27
N GLN A 116 30.54 18.85 5.63
CA GLN A 116 30.96 20.18 5.16
C GLN A 116 31.82 20.95 6.18
N LYS A 117 32.16 20.35 7.31
CA LYS A 117 33.03 20.94 8.35
C LYS A 117 34.41 20.28 8.44
N LYS A 118 34.84 19.55 7.42
CA LYS A 118 36.19 19.00 7.27
C LYS A 118 36.78 19.49 5.97
#